data_AF-A0A955AAN6-F1
#
_entry.id   AF-A0A955AAN6-F1
#
_cell.length_a   1.000
_cell.length_b   1.000
_cell.length_c   1.000
_cell.angle_alpha   90.00
_cell.angle_beta   90.00
_cell.angle_gamma   90.00
#
_symmetry.space_group_name_H-M   'P 1'
#
loop_
_entity.id
_entity.type
_entity.pdbx_description
1 polymer ?
#
loop_
_entity_poly.entity_id
_entity_poly.type
_entity_poly.pdbx_seq_one_letter_code
_entity_poly.pdbx_strand_id
1 'polypeptide(L)'
;MSELHHECGIAAIYHLPGAEPSPLCPEQGPHEISRLLPRMLQDIQNRGQLAAGITTYSPDRANLLDTYKDVGTVAEVFRLSHRGKSEALMDEYAGRAGIGHVRYATCGKE
;
A
#
# COMPACT_ATOMS: atom_id res chain seq x y z
N MET A 1 29.70 -11.32 1.12
CA MET A 1 28.60 -10.35 0.88
C MET A 1 27.63 -11.03 -0.07
N SER A 2 26.44 -11.41 0.38
CA SER A 2 25.43 -12.01 -0.51
C SER A 2 25.04 -10.98 -1.56
N GLU A 3 24.98 -11.37 -2.82
CA GLU A 3 24.42 -10.55 -3.89
C GLU A 3 23.00 -10.11 -3.46
N LEU A 4 22.75 -8.81 -3.34
CA LEU A 4 21.38 -8.33 -3.23
C LEU A 4 20.71 -8.64 -4.57
N HIS A 5 19.87 -9.67 -4.61
CA HIS A 5 19.03 -9.92 -5.77
C HIS A 5 18.07 -8.73 -5.93
N HIS A 6 18.02 -8.17 -7.14
CA HIS A 6 17.23 -7.00 -7.50
C HIS A 6 15.74 -7.37 -7.58
N GLU A 7 15.15 -7.75 -6.45
CA GLU A 7 13.78 -8.23 -6.35
C GLU A 7 12.88 -7.16 -5.79
N CYS A 8 11.81 -6.83 -6.50
CA CYS A 8 10.74 -5.98 -5.98
C CYS A 8 10.09 -6.59 -4.72
N GLY A 9 9.39 -5.76 -3.94
CA GLY A 9 8.61 -6.19 -2.78
C GLY A 9 7.11 -6.15 -3.06
N ILE A 10 6.36 -7.14 -2.56
CA ILE A 10 4.89 -7.20 -2.64
C ILE A 10 4.32 -7.37 -1.23
N ALA A 11 3.23 -6.67 -0.96
CA ALA A 11 2.40 -6.86 0.23
C ALA A 11 0.94 -7.07 -0.21
N ALA A 12 0.18 -7.85 0.55
CA ALA A 12 -1.25 -8.02 0.35
C ALA A 12 -1.95 -8.04 1.70
N ILE A 13 -3.14 -7.46 1.76
CA ILE A 13 -3.97 -7.45 2.95
C ILE A 13 -5.42 -7.67 2.58
N TYR A 14 -6.12 -8.44 3.39
CA TYR A 14 -7.55 -8.66 3.27
C TYR A 14 -8.15 -8.81 4.66
N HIS A 15 -9.18 -8.02 4.94
CA HIS A 15 -9.99 -8.24 6.11
C HIS A 15 -11.11 -9.24 5.77
N LEU A 16 -10.92 -10.49 6.18
CA LEU A 16 -11.94 -11.54 6.08
C LEU A 16 -13.11 -11.20 7.03
N PRO A 17 -14.35 -11.05 6.51
CA PRO A 17 -15.52 -10.82 7.37
C PRO A 17 -15.70 -11.94 8.40
N GLY A 18 -15.87 -11.57 9.66
CA GLY A 18 -16.07 -12.48 10.78
C GLY A 18 -17.05 -11.90 11.80
N ALA A 19 -17.24 -12.62 12.92
CA ALA A 19 -18.13 -12.17 14.00
C ALA A 19 -17.64 -10.87 14.65
N GLU A 20 -16.32 -10.72 14.77
CA GLU A 20 -15.66 -9.55 15.33
C GLU A 20 -14.60 -9.02 14.35
N PRO A 21 -14.38 -7.69 14.27
CA PRO A 21 -13.27 -7.12 13.51
C PRO A 21 -11.91 -7.62 14.01
N SER A 22 -10.93 -7.68 13.11
CA SER A 22 -9.56 -8.05 13.48
C SER A 22 -8.98 -7.00 14.43
N PRO A 23 -8.19 -7.38 15.45
CA PRO A 23 -7.49 -6.42 16.30
C PRO A 23 -6.43 -5.60 15.54
N LEU A 24 -6.10 -6.00 14.31
CA LEU A 24 -5.23 -5.24 13.41
C LEU A 24 -5.98 -4.16 12.63
N CYS A 25 -7.31 -4.09 12.71
CA CYS A 25 -8.05 -3.05 12.01
C CYS A 25 -7.61 -1.67 12.49
N PRO A 26 -7.51 -0.69 11.58
CA PRO A 26 -7.28 0.70 11.96
C PRO A 26 -8.53 1.25 12.70
N GLU A 27 -8.39 2.43 13.30
CA GLU A 27 -9.48 3.09 14.03
C GLU A 27 -10.74 3.31 13.18
N GLN A 28 -10.57 3.49 11.87
CA GLN A 28 -11.66 3.65 10.89
C GLN A 28 -12.46 2.35 10.64
N GLY A 29 -11.90 1.19 10.99
CA GLY A 29 -12.58 -0.10 10.94
C GLY A 29 -12.19 -1.02 9.77
N PRO A 30 -12.93 -2.14 9.59
CA PRO A 30 -12.54 -3.24 8.70
C PRO A 30 -12.56 -2.89 7.20
N HIS A 31 -13.36 -1.90 6.79
CA HIS A 31 -13.43 -1.42 5.40
C HIS A 31 -12.21 -0.57 5.00
N GLU A 32 -11.30 -0.31 5.94
CA GLU A 32 -10.18 0.61 5.80
C GLU A 32 -8.84 -0.11 6.01
N ILE A 33 -8.83 -1.46 6.00
CA ILE A 33 -7.64 -2.26 6.28
C ILE A 33 -6.48 -1.97 5.30
N SER A 34 -6.78 -1.49 4.08
CA SER A 34 -5.80 -1.05 3.10
C SER A 34 -4.86 0.05 3.61
N ARG A 35 -5.26 0.83 4.64
CA ARG A 35 -4.42 1.86 5.28
C ARG A 35 -3.13 1.33 5.89
N LEU A 36 -3.05 0.03 6.13
CA LEU A 36 -1.84 -0.62 6.64
C LEU A 36 -0.80 -0.86 5.54
N LEU A 37 -1.18 -0.84 4.27
CA LEU A 37 -0.29 -1.15 3.15
C LEU A 37 0.94 -0.22 3.09
N PRO A 38 0.84 1.12 3.22
CA PRO A 38 2.04 1.96 3.19
C PRO A 38 3.07 1.56 4.25
N ARG A 39 2.63 1.19 5.46
CA ARG A 39 3.54 0.71 6.50
C ARG A 39 4.17 -0.63 6.15
N MET A 40 3.37 -1.60 5.67
CA MET A 40 3.88 -2.90 5.21
C MET A 40 4.90 -2.74 4.08
N LEU A 41 4.67 -1.80 3.15
CA LEU A 41 5.58 -1.49 2.05
C LEU A 41 6.86 -0.81 2.53
N GLN A 42 6.77 0.02 3.57
CA GLN A 42 7.93 0.65 4.19
C GLN A 42 8.86 -0.39 4.83
N ASP A 43 8.29 -1.42 5.48
CA ASP A 43 9.06 -2.53 6.06
C ASP A 43 9.84 -3.34 5.02
N ILE A 44 9.38 -3.35 3.76
CA ILE A 44 10.05 -4.04 2.64
C ILE A 44 10.70 -3.08 1.63
N GLN A 45 10.84 -1.79 1.96
CA GLN A 45 11.40 -0.76 1.08
C GLN A 45 12.84 -1.09 0.62
N ASN A 46 13.60 -1.86 1.40
CA ASN A 46 14.92 -2.33 1.05
C ASN A 46 14.93 -3.26 -0.19
N ARG A 47 13.76 -3.72 -0.64
CA ARG A 47 13.53 -4.48 -1.88
C ARG A 47 13.13 -3.61 -3.08
N GLY A 48 13.09 -2.28 -2.96
CA GLY A 48 12.84 -1.43 -4.11
C GLY A 48 12.59 0.00 -3.69
N GLN A 49 13.40 0.94 -4.17
CA GLN A 49 13.41 2.34 -3.67
C GLN A 49 12.94 3.36 -4.72
N LEU A 50 12.54 2.91 -5.91
CA LEU A 50 12.35 3.80 -7.06
C LEU A 50 10.89 4.16 -7.34
N ALA A 51 9.95 3.31 -6.95
CA ALA A 51 8.52 3.59 -7.05
C ALA A 51 7.74 2.73 -6.06
N ALA A 52 6.56 3.20 -5.67
CA ALA A 52 5.63 2.45 -4.85
C ALA A 52 4.20 2.63 -5.35
N GLY A 53 3.33 1.70 -5.00
CA GLY A 53 1.91 1.82 -5.30
C GLY A 53 1.06 0.78 -4.60
N ILE A 54 -0.24 1.05 -4.55
CA ILE A 54 -1.27 0.15 -4.03
C ILE A 54 -2.44 0.05 -5.02
N THR A 55 -3.10 -1.09 -4.99
CA THR A 55 -4.43 -1.26 -5.57
C THR A 55 -5.35 -1.79 -4.49
N THR A 56 -6.49 -1.14 -4.27
CA THR A 56 -7.42 -1.50 -3.19
C THR A 56 -8.76 -1.92 -3.75
N TYR A 57 -9.45 -2.80 -3.03
CA TYR A 57 -10.77 -3.31 -3.35
C TYR A 57 -11.80 -2.82 -2.35
N SER A 58 -12.91 -2.25 -2.85
CA SER A 58 -14.09 -1.94 -2.04
C SER A 58 -15.36 -2.31 -2.82
N PRO A 59 -16.29 -3.07 -2.22
CA PRO A 59 -17.58 -3.39 -2.84
C PRO A 59 -18.51 -2.17 -2.92
N ASP A 60 -18.23 -1.12 -2.14
CA ASP A 60 -19.10 0.05 -1.98
C ASP A 60 -18.78 1.17 -3.00
N ARG A 61 -17.71 1.01 -3.78
CA ARG A 61 -17.28 1.97 -4.82
C ARG A 61 -17.81 1.58 -6.19
N ALA A 62 -18.11 2.58 -7.03
CA ALA A 62 -18.52 2.35 -8.42
C ALA A 62 -17.46 1.57 -9.22
N ASN A 63 -16.18 1.93 -9.03
CA ASN A 63 -15.04 1.14 -9.47
C ASN A 63 -14.57 0.27 -8.31
N LEU A 64 -14.74 -1.05 -8.44
CA LEU A 64 -14.40 -2.01 -7.38
C LEU A 64 -12.91 -1.93 -7.00
N LEU A 65 -12.05 -1.71 -7.98
CA LEU A 65 -10.61 -1.57 -7.82
C LEU A 65 -10.19 -0.14 -8.12
N ASP A 66 -9.29 0.38 -7.28
CA ASP A 66 -8.66 1.67 -7.51
C ASP A 66 -7.16 1.59 -7.22
N THR A 67 -6.35 2.30 -8.00
CA THR A 67 -4.88 2.19 -7.98
C THR A 67 -4.24 3.56 -7.80
N TYR A 68 -3.40 3.67 -6.77
CA TYR A 68 -2.48 4.78 -6.60
C TYR A 68 -1.04 4.31 -6.76
N LYS A 69 -0.25 5.01 -7.56
CA LYS A 69 1.18 4.74 -7.72
C LYS A 69 1.92 5.99 -8.13
N ASP A 70 3.15 6.12 -7.66
CA ASP A 70 4.04 7.21 -8.08
C ASP A 70 5.51 6.78 -7.96
N VAL A 71 6.39 7.59 -8.55
CA VAL A 71 7.85 7.45 -8.47
C VAL A 71 8.35 8.01 -7.13
N GLY A 72 9.28 7.30 -6.51
CA GLY A 72 9.86 7.67 -5.23
C GLY A 72 9.76 6.56 -4.18
N THR A 73 10.26 6.87 -3.00
CA THR A 73 10.13 6.02 -1.82
C THR A 73 8.68 5.96 -1.35
N VAL A 74 8.33 4.95 -0.56
CA VAL A 74 7.01 4.80 0.07
C VAL A 74 6.65 6.06 0.87
N ALA A 75 7.62 6.66 1.58
CA ALA A 75 7.38 7.87 2.36
C ALA A 75 6.99 9.07 1.48
N GLU A 76 7.62 9.21 0.30
CA GLU A 76 7.35 10.28 -0.66
C GLU A 76 6.00 10.05 -1.37
N VAL A 77 5.81 8.83 -1.91
CA VAL A 77 4.61 8.43 -2.67
C VAL A 77 3.35 8.59 -1.83
N PHE A 78 3.36 8.08 -0.59
CA PHE A 78 2.21 8.14 0.32
C PHE A 78 2.19 9.35 1.24
N ARG A 79 3.10 10.33 1.02
CA ARG A 79 3.14 11.61 1.75
C ARG A 79 3.20 11.45 3.27
N LEU A 80 3.93 10.46 3.78
CA LEU A 80 3.91 10.07 5.20
C LEU A 80 4.38 11.18 6.16
N SER A 81 5.19 12.14 5.68
CA SER A 81 5.60 13.32 6.45
C SER A 81 4.55 14.45 6.48
N HIS A 82 3.45 14.31 5.74
CA HIS A 82 2.37 15.30 5.64
C HIS A 82 1.03 14.67 6.00
N ARG A 83 0.72 14.62 7.30
CA ARG A 83 -0.47 13.94 7.85
C ARG A 83 -1.76 14.19 7.05
N GLY A 84 -2.09 15.45 6.74
CA GLY A 84 -3.32 15.76 6.01
C GLY A 84 -3.35 15.22 4.57
N LYS A 85 -2.22 15.22 3.87
CA LYS A 85 -2.12 14.66 2.52
C LYS A 85 -2.14 13.13 2.54
N SER A 86 -1.45 12.53 3.50
CA SER A 86 -1.47 11.08 3.71
C SER A 86 -2.88 10.61 4.04
N GLU A 87 -3.60 11.32 4.91
CA GLU A 87 -4.96 10.95 5.31
C GLU A 87 -5.93 11.05 4.13
N ALA A 88 -5.91 12.17 3.38
CA ALA A 88 -6.77 12.33 2.21
C ALA A 88 -6.54 11.21 1.17
N LEU A 89 -5.29 10.78 0.98
CA LEU A 89 -4.96 9.67 0.10
C LEU A 89 -5.47 8.33 0.66
N MET A 90 -5.35 8.11 1.96
CA MET A 90 -5.87 6.90 2.61
C MET A 90 -7.41 6.84 2.57
N ASP A 91 -8.09 7.99 2.67
CA ASP A 91 -9.54 8.10 2.51
C ASP A 91 -9.97 7.75 1.07
N GLU A 92 -9.29 8.29 0.06
CA GLU A 92 -9.59 8.05 -1.36
C GLU A 92 -9.41 6.57 -1.74
N TYR A 93 -8.35 5.94 -1.25
CA TYR A 93 -8.00 4.56 -1.58
C TYR A 93 -8.43 3.54 -0.50
N ALA A 94 -9.37 3.90 0.37
CA ALA A 94 -9.95 3.01 1.38
C ALA A 94 -10.51 1.70 0.77
N GLY A 95 -10.31 0.59 1.45
CA GLY A 95 -10.82 -0.70 1.00
C GLY A 95 -10.57 -1.85 1.98
N ARG A 96 -11.46 -2.85 1.95
CA ARG A 96 -11.39 -4.07 2.79
C ARG A 96 -10.34 -5.08 2.31
N ALA A 97 -9.76 -4.86 1.15
CA ALA A 97 -8.62 -5.62 0.66
C ALA A 97 -7.71 -4.72 -0.18
N GLY A 98 -6.45 -5.10 -0.32
CA GLY A 98 -5.55 -4.44 -1.26
C GLY A 98 -4.23 -5.16 -1.40
N ILE A 99 -3.53 -4.81 -2.47
CA ILE A 99 -2.16 -5.20 -2.73
C ILE A 99 -1.29 -3.96 -2.83
N GLY A 100 -0.02 -4.10 -2.49
CA GLY A 100 0.98 -3.07 -2.60
C GLY A 100 2.27 -3.61 -3.21
N HIS A 101 3.04 -2.72 -3.83
CA HIS A 101 4.30 -3.07 -4.48
C HIS A 101 5.34 -1.96 -4.28
N VAL A 102 6.59 -2.34 -4.03
CA VAL A 102 7.77 -1.47 -4.13
C VAL A 102 8.67 -1.96 -5.24
N ARG A 103 9.00 -1.06 -6.18
CA ARG A 103 9.73 -1.42 -7.41
C ARG A 103 11.24 -1.19 -7.23
N TYR A 104 12.00 -2.25 -7.50
CA TYR A 104 13.39 -2.16 -7.91
C TYR A 104 13.44 -2.05 -9.44
N ALA A 105 14.08 -1.03 -10.00
CA ALA A 105 14.25 -0.93 -11.46
C ALA A 105 15.53 -1.67 -11.86
N THR A 106 15.38 -2.73 -12.65
CA THR A 106 16.50 -3.48 -13.25
C THR A 106 16.89 -2.87 -14.60
N CYS A 107 15.91 -2.71 -15.49
CA CYS A 107 16.03 -1.99 -16.75
C CYS A 107 14.69 -1.27 -17.06
N GLY A 108 14.76 -0.18 -17.83
CA GLY A 108 13.62 0.73 -18.07
C GLY A 108 13.63 1.92 -17.10
N LYS A 109 14.25 3.02 -17.57
CA LYS A 109 14.14 4.38 -17.03
C LYS A 109 13.36 5.30 -18.00
N GLU A 110 13.18 4.79 -19.21
CA GLU A 110 12.48 5.22 -20.41
C GLU A 110 11.72 4.00 -20.96
#